data_AF-A0AAF3FMH6-F1
#
_entry.id   AF-A0AAF3FMH6-F1
#
_cell.length_a   1.000
_cell.length_b   1.000
_cell.length_c   1.000
_cell.angle_alpha   90.00
_cell.angle_beta   90.00
_cell.angle_gamma   90.00
#
_symmetry.space_group_name_H-M   'P 1'
#
loop_
_entity.id
_entity.type
_entity.pdbx_description
1 polymer ?
#
loop_
_entity_poly.entity_id
_entity_poly.type
_entity_poly.pdbx_seq_one_letter_code
_entity_poly.pdbx_strand_id
1 'polypeptide(L)'
;MDKDEWMLLENILSCVGTYRYMSPEVYGYPPRGPRQKPTAQIDVYSAGLVLWEIVERRLVHSEFGPKSFDHVTFFYDFWNGLYELEQVQCNAETLKNLIARCAKALPDQRPTLKECY
;
A
#
# COMPACT_ATOMS: atom_id res chain seq x y z
N MET A 1 -12.13 7.04 -23.72
CA MET A 1 -11.11 6.78 -22.70
C MET A 1 -10.06 7.87 -22.80
N ASP A 2 -9.93 8.68 -21.76
CA ASP A 2 -9.01 9.81 -21.74
C ASP A 2 -7.56 9.38 -21.43
N LYS A 3 -6.62 10.32 -21.50
CA LYS A 3 -5.19 10.05 -21.30
C LYS A 3 -4.88 9.53 -19.89
N ASP A 4 -5.61 10.00 -18.88
CA ASP A 4 -5.41 9.63 -17.48
C ASP A 4 -5.95 8.21 -17.23
N GLU A 5 -7.11 7.86 -17.81
CA GLU A 5 -7.67 6.50 -17.78
C GLU A 5 -6.74 5.48 -18.46
N TRP A 6 -6.12 5.85 -19.58
CA TRP A 6 -5.14 4.99 -20.26
C TRP A 6 -3.87 4.78 -19.43
N MET A 7 -3.31 5.85 -18.85
CA MET A 7 -2.14 5.74 -17.97
C MET A 7 -2.46 4.90 -16.73
N LEU A 8 -3.67 5.03 -16.17
CA LEU A 8 -4.13 4.20 -15.06
C LEU A 8 -4.14 2.72 -15.44
N LEU A 9 -4.73 2.36 -16.58
CA LEU A 9 -4.78 0.97 -17.05
C LEU A 9 -3.40 0.38 -17.36
N GLU A 10 -2.54 1.14 -18.03
CA GLU A 10 -1.15 0.74 -18.27
C GLU A 10 -0.42 0.51 -16.94
N ASN A 11 -0.66 1.39 -15.96
CA ASN A 11 -0.09 1.29 -14.62
C ASN A 11 -0.68 0.13 -13.79
N ILE A 12 -1.89 -0.33 -14.05
CA ILE A 12 -2.42 -1.53 -13.40
C ILE A 12 -1.77 -2.77 -14.03
N LEU A 13 -1.81 -2.87 -15.36
CA LEU A 13 -1.45 -4.08 -16.10
C LEU A 13 0.05 -4.44 -16.08
N SER A 14 0.92 -3.47 -15.85
CA SER A 14 2.38 -3.70 -15.85
C SER A 14 3.01 -3.81 -14.45
N CYS A 15 2.20 -3.77 -13.39
CA CYS A 15 2.67 -4.06 -12.03
C CYS A 15 2.78 -5.57 -11.80
N VAL A 16 3.81 -6.01 -11.08
CA VAL A 16 4.00 -7.42 -10.70
C VAL A 16 3.92 -7.56 -9.19
N GLY A 17 3.10 -8.51 -8.72
CA GLY A 17 2.88 -8.80 -7.31
C GLY A 17 1.39 -8.86 -6.95
N THR A 18 1.09 -8.96 -5.65
CA THR A 18 -0.29 -8.98 -5.16
C THR A 18 -0.73 -7.57 -4.81
N TYR A 19 -1.68 -7.00 -5.57
CA TYR A 19 -2.10 -5.61 -5.47
C TYR A 19 -2.45 -5.13 -4.05
N ARG A 20 -3.04 -6.00 -3.22
CA ARG A 20 -3.40 -5.70 -1.82
C ARG A 20 -2.20 -5.29 -0.97
N TYR A 21 -0.99 -5.73 -1.33
CA TYR A 21 0.23 -5.51 -0.54
C TYR A 21 1.25 -4.60 -1.22
N MET A 22 1.04 -4.25 -2.49
CA MET A 22 2.00 -3.41 -3.22
C MET A 22 2.04 -2.00 -2.65
N SER A 23 3.25 -1.43 -2.64
CA SER A 23 3.47 -0.11 -2.13
C SER A 23 3.00 1.00 -3.10
N PRO A 24 2.59 2.16 -2.56
CA PRO A 24 2.18 3.35 -3.30
C PRO A 24 2.98 3.68 -4.56
N GLU A 25 4.29 3.68 -4.44
CA GLU A 25 5.23 4.14 -5.46
C GLU A 25 5.32 3.19 -6.66
N VAL A 26 4.94 1.92 -6.49
CA VAL A 26 4.78 0.95 -7.59
C VAL A 26 3.64 1.40 -8.52
N TYR A 27 2.67 2.10 -7.95
CA TYR A 27 1.54 2.67 -8.65
C TYR A 27 1.76 4.10 -9.07
N GLY A 28 2.95 4.70 -8.97
CA GLY A 28 3.16 6.10 -9.36
C GLY A 28 2.77 7.14 -8.31
N TYR A 29 2.77 6.78 -7.02
CA TYR A 29 2.67 7.75 -5.92
C TYR A 29 3.98 8.56 -5.74
N PRO A 30 3.95 9.87 -5.39
CA PRO A 30 2.77 10.70 -5.07
C PRO A 30 1.80 10.84 -6.26
N PRO A 31 0.49 11.08 -6.02
CA PRO A 31 -0.56 11.13 -7.03
C PRO A 31 -0.12 11.78 -8.34
N ARG A 32 -0.35 11.11 -9.48
CA ARG A 32 0.04 11.60 -10.81
C ARG A 32 1.56 11.74 -11.02
N GLY A 33 2.35 11.09 -10.18
CA GLY A 33 3.79 10.97 -10.31
C GLY A 33 4.20 9.87 -11.29
N PRO A 34 5.46 9.90 -11.78
CA PRO A 34 6.00 8.75 -12.48
C PRO A 34 6.14 7.58 -11.52
N ARG A 35 5.94 6.36 -12.03
CA ARG A 35 6.31 5.15 -11.28
C ARG A 35 7.76 5.23 -10.84
N GLN A 36 7.98 4.85 -9.60
CA GLN A 36 9.33 4.77 -9.07
C GLN A 36 9.88 3.36 -9.28
N LYS A 37 11.20 3.26 -9.47
CA LYS A 37 11.85 1.96 -9.52
C LYS A 37 11.67 1.27 -8.16
N PRO A 38 11.22 0.00 -8.13
CA PRO A 38 11.16 -0.78 -6.90
C PRO A 38 12.48 -0.72 -6.12
N THR A 39 12.38 -0.42 -4.83
CA THR A 39 13.49 -0.49 -3.88
C THR A 39 13.11 -1.46 -2.75
N ALA A 40 14.03 -1.80 -1.85
CA ALA A 40 13.72 -2.63 -0.68
C ALA A 40 12.60 -2.04 0.21
N GLN A 41 12.25 -0.76 0.05
CA GLN A 41 11.16 -0.13 0.79
C GLN A 41 9.76 -0.64 0.40
N ILE A 42 9.61 -1.27 -0.77
CA ILE A 42 8.33 -1.90 -1.15
C ILE A 42 8.02 -3.09 -0.23
N ASP A 43 9.06 -3.82 0.20
CA ASP A 43 8.93 -4.97 1.08
C ASP A 43 8.62 -4.53 2.52
N VAL A 44 9.20 -3.40 2.97
CA VAL A 44 8.89 -2.80 4.28
C VAL A 44 7.40 -2.44 4.36
N TYR A 45 6.87 -1.82 3.31
CA TYR A 45 5.44 -1.49 3.24
C TYR A 45 4.57 -2.75 3.29
N SER A 46 4.88 -3.73 2.45
CA SER A 46 4.18 -5.01 2.40
C SER A 46 4.19 -5.71 3.76
N ALA A 47 5.33 -5.71 4.46
CA ALA A 47 5.46 -6.27 5.80
C ALA A 47 4.60 -5.52 6.84
N GLY A 48 4.51 -4.19 6.74
CA GLY A 48 3.62 -3.38 7.57
C GLY A 48 2.15 -3.79 7.41
N LEU A 49 1.70 -4.01 6.18
CA LEU A 49 0.35 -4.48 5.88
C LEU A 49 0.10 -5.90 6.41
N VAL A 50 1.05 -6.83 6.24
CA VAL A 50 0.92 -8.20 6.78
C VAL A 50 0.84 -8.18 8.32
N LEU A 51 1.68 -7.38 8.99
CA LEU A 51 1.61 -7.22 10.44
C LEU A 51 0.26 -6.65 10.88
N TRP A 52 -0.27 -5.68 10.14
CA TRP A 52 -1.60 -5.16 10.37
C TRP A 52 -2.66 -6.27 10.27
N GLU A 53 -2.62 -7.12 9.24
CA GLU A 53 -3.59 -8.23 9.07
C GLU A 53 -3.55 -9.23 10.21
N ILE A 54 -2.34 -9.53 10.71
CA ILE A 54 -2.14 -10.44 11.84
C ILE A 54 -2.79 -9.87 13.11
N VAL A 55 -2.63 -8.57 13.36
CA VAL A 55 -3.18 -7.91 14.56
C VAL A 55 -4.70 -7.78 14.46
N GLU A 56 -5.20 -7.29 13.33
CA GLU A 56 -6.63 -7.04 13.12
C GLU A 56 -7.43 -8.31 12.80
N ARG A 57 -6.73 -9.42 12.47
CA ARG A 57 -7.31 -10.72 12.10
C ARG A 57 -8.32 -10.63 10.94
N ARG A 58 -8.10 -9.68 10.05
CA ARG A 58 -8.86 -9.47 8.81
C ARG A 58 -7.90 -9.01 7.72
N LEU A 59 -8.33 -9.18 6.47
CA LEU A 59 -7.56 -8.68 5.33
C LEU A 59 -7.55 -7.15 5.33
N VAL A 60 -6.39 -6.55 5.04
CA VAL A 60 -6.32 -5.11 4.73
C VAL A 60 -7.20 -4.91 3.51
N HIS A 61 -8.02 -3.85 3.45
CA HIS A 61 -8.91 -3.59 2.32
C HIS A 61 -10.01 -4.67 2.15
N SER A 62 -10.50 -5.24 3.25
CA SER A 62 -11.56 -6.25 3.24
C SER A 62 -12.88 -5.75 2.61
N GLU A 63 -13.10 -4.43 2.61
CA GLU A 63 -14.24 -3.73 2.02
C GLU A 63 -14.34 -3.92 0.50
N PHE A 64 -13.22 -4.20 -0.18
CA PHE A 64 -13.21 -4.54 -1.60
C PHE A 64 -13.48 -6.02 -1.87
N GLY A 65 -13.69 -6.83 -0.83
CA GLY A 65 -14.10 -8.23 -0.94
C GLY A 65 -13.03 -9.20 -1.49
N PRO A 66 -13.22 -10.52 -1.31
CA PRO A 66 -12.28 -11.55 -1.77
C PRO A 66 -12.49 -11.98 -3.23
N LYS A 67 -13.68 -11.75 -3.81
CA LYS A 67 -14.03 -12.22 -5.16
C LYS A 67 -13.73 -11.21 -6.27
N SER A 68 -13.47 -9.96 -5.90
CA SER A 68 -13.13 -8.89 -6.81
C SER A 68 -12.57 -7.76 -5.97
N PHE A 69 -11.33 -7.89 -5.49
CA PHE A 69 -10.61 -6.68 -5.07
C PHE A 69 -10.69 -5.76 -6.29
N ASP A 70 -11.49 -4.71 -6.20
CA ASP A 70 -11.71 -3.82 -7.32
C ASP A 70 -10.43 -3.01 -7.47
N HIS A 71 -9.49 -3.58 -8.22
CA HIS A 71 -8.19 -2.99 -8.47
C HIS A 71 -8.36 -1.61 -9.08
N VAL A 72 -9.40 -1.38 -9.89
CA VAL A 72 -9.62 -0.07 -10.50
C VAL A 72 -10.02 0.95 -9.44
N THR A 73 -11.02 0.66 -8.61
CA THR A 73 -11.47 1.57 -7.55
C THR A 73 -10.39 1.77 -6.48
N PHE A 74 -9.74 0.69 -6.03
CA PHE A 74 -8.63 0.79 -5.08
C PHE A 74 -7.51 1.66 -5.61
N PHE A 75 -7.03 1.39 -6.84
CA PHE A 75 -6.00 2.21 -7.45
C PHE A 75 -6.44 3.64 -7.63
N TYR A 76 -7.70 3.89 -8.00
CA TYR A 76 -8.21 5.24 -8.18
C TYR A 76 -8.19 6.04 -6.87
N ASP A 77 -8.74 5.48 -5.79
CA ASP A 77 -8.74 6.14 -4.48
C ASP A 77 -7.31 6.35 -3.98
N PHE A 78 -6.47 5.35 -4.16
CA PHE A 78 -5.07 5.39 -3.78
C PHE A 78 -4.28 6.44 -4.59
N TRP A 79 -4.42 6.45 -5.91
CA TRP A 79 -3.79 7.38 -6.82
C TRP A 79 -4.25 8.81 -6.59
N ASN A 80 -5.46 9.03 -6.07
CA ASN A 80 -5.95 10.36 -5.69
C ASN A 80 -5.64 10.73 -4.23
N GLY A 81 -4.91 9.89 -3.49
CA GLY A 81 -4.57 10.15 -2.08
C GLY A 81 -5.77 10.11 -1.13
N LEU A 82 -6.85 9.44 -1.53
CA LEU A 82 -8.08 9.28 -0.77
C LEU A 82 -8.04 8.06 0.16
N TYR A 83 -6.93 7.30 0.13
CA TYR A 83 -6.75 6.10 0.92
C TYR A 83 -5.80 6.34 2.11
N GLU A 84 -6.26 5.97 3.30
CA GLU A 84 -5.44 5.85 4.51
C GLU A 84 -5.68 4.49 5.18
N LEU A 85 -4.60 3.87 5.68
CA LEU A 85 -4.70 2.63 6.44
C LEU A 85 -5.34 2.89 7.80
N GLU A 86 -6.38 2.12 8.14
CA GLU A 86 -7.02 2.22 9.44
C GLU A 86 -6.03 2.00 10.59
N GLN A 87 -6.22 2.73 11.69
CA GLN A 87 -5.36 2.57 12.86
C GLN A 87 -5.57 1.21 13.52
N VAL A 88 -4.46 0.54 13.84
CA VAL A 88 -4.44 -0.75 14.54
C VAL A 88 -5.07 -0.62 15.93
N GLN A 89 -5.93 -1.57 16.26
CA GLN A 89 -6.65 -1.71 17.54
C GLN A 89 -5.96 -2.76 18.41
N CYS A 90 -4.79 -2.42 18.97
CA CYS A 90 -4.12 -3.25 19.97
C CYS A 90 -3.44 -2.41 21.06
N ASN A 91 -3.20 -3.04 22.22
CA ASN A 91 -2.56 -2.39 23.37
C ASN A 91 -1.01 -2.41 23.30
N ALA A 92 -0.43 -3.07 22.29
CA ALA A 92 1.01 -3.16 22.12
C ALA A 92 1.52 -1.94 21.35
N GLU A 93 1.81 -0.85 22.06
CA GLU A 93 2.19 0.44 21.47
C GLU A 93 3.43 0.33 20.56
N THR A 94 4.40 -0.52 20.92
CA THR A 94 5.57 -0.80 20.07
C THR A 94 5.17 -1.39 18.72
N LEU A 95 4.23 -2.35 18.72
CA LEU A 95 3.76 -3.00 17.50
C LEU A 95 2.90 -2.05 16.66
N LYS A 96 2.03 -1.28 17.31
CA LYS A 96 1.23 -0.22 16.66
C LYS A 96 2.11 0.79 15.94
N ASN A 97 3.16 1.28 16.61
CA ASN A 97 4.10 2.24 16.03
C ASN A 97 4.95 1.63 14.90
N LEU A 98 5.36 0.36 15.03
CA LEU A 98 6.07 -0.34 13.96
C LEU A 98 5.21 -0.43 12.70
N ILE A 99 3.95 -0.89 12.81
CA ILE A 99 3.01 -1.00 11.69
C ILE A 99 2.81 0.36 11.02
N ALA A 100 2.53 1.41 11.80
CA ALA A 100 2.29 2.76 11.29
C ALA A 100 3.51 3.37 10.57
N ARG A 101 4.74 3.06 11.02
CA ARG A 101 5.99 3.48 10.37
C ARG A 101 6.24 2.72 9.07
N CYS A 102 6.02 1.41 9.05
CA CYS A 102 6.20 0.59 7.85
C CYS A 102 5.19 0.94 6.75
N ALA A 103 3.94 1.21 7.11
CA ALA A 103 2.86 1.50 6.16
C ALA A 103 2.79 2.97 5.67
N LYS A 104 3.87 3.75 5.80
CA LYS A 104 3.91 5.13 5.27
C LYS A 104 3.83 5.15 3.76
N ALA A 105 3.11 6.12 3.20
CA ALA A 105 2.96 6.23 1.75
C ALA A 105 4.26 6.58 1.03
N LEU A 106 5.09 7.43 1.62
CA LEU A 106 6.37 7.80 1.02
C LEU A 106 7.50 6.83 1.45
N PRO A 107 8.30 6.28 0.52
CA PRO A 107 9.33 5.27 0.83
C PRO A 107 10.43 5.75 1.79
N ASP A 108 10.78 7.03 1.72
CA ASP A 108 11.80 7.67 2.55
C ASP A 108 11.35 7.93 4.00
N GLN A 109 10.05 7.85 4.27
CA GLN A 109 9.47 7.95 5.61
C GLN A 109 9.36 6.60 6.32
N ARG A 110 9.64 5.50 5.62
CA ARG A 110 9.63 4.15 6.17
C ARG A 110 10.98 3.82 6.79
N PRO A 111 11.01 2.99 7.84
CA PRO A 111 12.26 2.44 8.34
C PRO A 111 12.89 1.50 7.28
N THR A 112 14.18 1.24 7.40
CA THR A 112 14.78 0.06 6.78
C THR A 112 14.36 -1.20 7.54
N LEU A 113 14.43 -2.37 6.89
CA LEU A 113 14.15 -3.65 7.59
C LEU A 113 15.02 -3.85 8.84
N LYS A 114 16.25 -3.32 8.84
CA LYS A 114 17.17 -3.37 9.98
C LYS A 114 16.71 -2.52 11.17
N GLU A 115 15.91 -1.48 10.93
CA GLU A 115 15.37 -0.59 11.96
C GLU A 115 14.01 -1.06 12.50
N CYS A 116 13.55 -2.24 12.05
CA CYS A 116 12.30 -2.87 12.48
C CYS A 116 12.48 -3.88 13.64
N TYR A 117 13.72 -4.24 14.01
CA TYR A 117 14.07 -5.15 15.09
C TYR A 117 15.34 -4.69 15.83
#